data_AF-T1A683-F1
#
_entry.id   AF-T1A683-F1
#
_cell.length_a   1.000
_cell.length_b   1.000
_cell.length_c   1.000
_cell.angle_alpha   90.00
_cell.angle_beta   90.00
_cell.angle_gamma   90.00
#
_symmetry.space_group_name_H-M   'P 1'
#
loop_
_entity.id
_entity.type
_entity.pdbx_description
1 polymer ?
#
loop_
_entity_poly.entity_id
_entity_poly.type
_entity_poly.pdbx_seq_one_letter_code
_entity_poly.pdbx_strand_id
1 'polypeptide(L)'
;MLLSNLGTITSPRISPDGSKIAFRSTKGLDSVVSEVYVISIKSGELKRVTYFGTSGTNVVAWESERTILVVSDEGSPFMRETLPFRVDVNTLAYEQL
;
A
#
# COMPACT_ATOMS: atom_id res chain seq x y z
N MET A 1 -10.53 -16.17 -9.76
CA MET A 1 -10.77 -14.90 -9.04
C MET A 1 -9.43 -14.20 -8.83
N LEU A 2 -9.32 -12.90 -9.15
CA LEU A 2 -8.06 -12.16 -9.23
C LEU A 2 -7.35 -11.93 -7.88
N LEU A 3 -8.06 -12.07 -6.75
CA LEU A 3 -7.55 -11.79 -5.40
C LEU A 3 -6.86 -12.98 -4.71
N SER A 4 -6.96 -14.20 -5.27
CA SER A 4 -6.47 -15.41 -4.60
C SER A 4 -4.95 -15.48 -4.46
N ASN A 5 -4.21 -14.63 -5.16
CA ASN A 5 -2.74 -14.54 -5.09
C ASN A 5 -2.25 -13.30 -4.31
N LEU A 6 -3.10 -12.60 -3.57
CA LEU A 6 -2.69 -11.43 -2.79
C LEU A 6 -2.19 -11.76 -1.38
N GLY A 7 -2.26 -13.01 -0.94
CA GLY A 7 -1.93 -13.34 0.44
C GLY A 7 -2.88 -12.67 1.43
N THR A 8 -2.38 -12.30 2.61
CA THR A 8 -3.23 -11.70 3.67
C THR A 8 -3.45 -10.22 3.40
N ILE A 9 -4.71 -9.79 3.43
CA ILE A 9 -5.11 -8.40 3.19
C ILE A 9 -5.49 -7.74 4.52
N THR A 10 -4.95 -6.55 4.79
CA THR A 10 -5.20 -5.77 6.01
C THR A 10 -5.26 -4.27 5.72
N SER A 11 -5.66 -3.48 6.73
CA SER A 11 -5.65 -2.01 6.71
C SER A 11 -6.38 -1.35 5.52
N PRO A 12 -7.63 -1.74 5.17
CA PRO A 12 -8.33 -1.07 4.08
C PRO A 12 -8.60 0.41 4.41
N ARG A 13 -8.48 1.27 3.40
CA ARG A 13 -8.79 2.70 3.44
C ARG A 13 -9.54 3.10 2.17
N ILE A 14 -10.71 3.71 2.32
CA ILE A 14 -11.54 4.18 1.21
C ILE A 14 -11.07 5.59 0.82
N SER A 15 -10.96 5.88 -0.49
CA SER A 15 -10.63 7.23 -0.99
C SER A 15 -11.71 8.24 -0.60
N PRO A 16 -11.40 9.55 -0.52
CA PRO A 16 -12.40 10.54 -0.09
C PRO A 16 -13.65 10.58 -0.99
N ASP A 17 -13.50 10.36 -2.31
CA ASP A 17 -14.61 10.23 -3.25
C ASP A 17 -15.34 8.86 -3.22
N GLY A 18 -14.86 7.91 -2.41
CA GLY A 18 -15.41 6.56 -2.31
C GLY A 18 -15.15 5.66 -3.52
N SER A 19 -14.35 6.05 -4.51
CA SER A 19 -14.16 5.30 -5.75
C SER A 19 -13.06 4.23 -5.68
N LYS A 20 -12.15 4.30 -4.71
CA LYS A 20 -10.99 3.40 -4.56
C LYS A 20 -10.84 2.88 -3.14
N ILE A 21 -10.22 1.71 -3.01
CA ILE A 21 -9.79 1.15 -1.72
C ILE A 21 -8.29 0.88 -1.79
N ALA A 22 -7.52 1.52 -0.91
CA ALA A 22 -6.12 1.18 -0.67
C ALA A 22 -6.04 0.15 0.47
N PHE A 23 -5.18 -0.85 0.36
CA PHE A 23 -5.00 -1.86 1.40
C PHE A 23 -3.59 -2.46 1.36
N ARG A 24 -3.16 -3.01 2.50
CA ARG A 24 -1.91 -3.76 2.61
C ARG A 24 -2.14 -5.22 2.23
N SER A 25 -1.25 -5.76 1.42
CA SER A 25 -1.16 -7.18 1.07
C SER A 25 0.18 -7.71 1.56
N THR A 26 0.17 -8.80 2.33
CA THR A 26 1.39 -9.50 2.76
C THR A 26 1.50 -10.86 2.10
N LYS A 27 2.70 -11.22 1.64
CA LYS A 27 2.99 -12.48 0.96
C LYS A 27 4.28 -13.12 1.48
N GLY A 28 4.40 -14.42 1.22
CA GLY A 28 5.53 -15.24 1.64
C GLY A 28 5.31 -15.91 3.00
N LEU A 29 6.17 -16.87 3.33
CA LEU A 29 6.25 -17.42 4.69
C LEU A 29 6.55 -16.26 5.65
N ASP A 30 5.89 -16.21 6.81
CA ASP A 30 6.10 -15.19 7.85
C ASP A 30 5.90 -13.71 7.43
N SER A 31 5.13 -13.42 6.37
CA SER A 31 4.83 -12.05 5.92
C SER A 31 6.08 -11.20 5.57
N VAL A 32 7.09 -11.85 4.96
CA VAL A 32 8.38 -11.23 4.61
C VAL A 32 8.25 -10.01 3.71
N VAL A 33 7.24 -9.97 2.82
CA VAL A 33 7.01 -8.82 1.94
C VAL A 33 5.60 -8.29 2.12
N SER A 34 5.49 -6.98 2.32
CA SER A 34 4.25 -6.25 2.43
C SER A 34 4.21 -5.08 1.46
N GLU A 35 3.07 -4.90 0.80
CA GLU A 35 2.91 -3.87 -0.23
C GLU A 35 1.50 -3.29 -0.19
N VAL A 36 1.37 -2.03 -0.59
CA VAL A 36 0.08 -1.38 -0.75
C VAL A 36 -0.43 -1.61 -2.16
N TYR A 37 -1.71 -1.98 -2.22
CA TYR A 37 -2.47 -2.10 -3.44
C TYR A 37 -3.66 -1.15 -3.39
N VAL A 38 -4.13 -0.72 -4.56
CA VAL A 38 -5.33 0.07 -4.75
C VAL A 38 -6.25 -0.69 -5.69
N ILE A 39 -7.52 -0.84 -5.32
CA ILE A 39 -8.57 -1.38 -6.18
C ILE A 39 -9.63 -0.32 -6.48
N SER A 40 -10.03 -0.21 -7.74
CA SER A 40 -11.19 0.57 -8.16
C SER A 40 -12.48 -0.16 -7.78
N ILE A 41 -13.39 0.50 -7.06
CA ILE A 41 -14.68 -0.09 -6.66
C ILE A 41 -15.55 -0.32 -7.90
N LYS A 42 -15.50 0.58 -8.88
CA LYS A 42 -16.34 0.50 -10.09
C LYS A 42 -15.90 -0.58 -11.05
N SER A 43 -14.59 -0.68 -11.34
CA SER A 43 -14.06 -1.60 -12.36
C SER A 43 -13.51 -2.90 -11.79
N GLY A 44 -13.20 -2.95 -10.48
CA GLY A 44 -12.45 -4.05 -9.89
C GLY A 44 -10.99 -4.10 -10.30
N GLU A 45 -10.50 -3.08 -11.02
CA GLU A 45 -9.10 -2.98 -11.43
C GLU A 45 -8.21 -2.85 -10.20
N LEU A 46 -7.25 -3.76 -10.08
CA LEU A 46 -6.33 -3.85 -8.97
C LEU A 46 -4.92 -3.44 -9.42
N LYS A 47 -4.31 -2.52 -8.68
CA LYS A 47 -2.97 -1.99 -8.94
C LYS A 47 -2.10 -2.06 -7.70
N ARG A 48 -0.86 -2.55 -7.82
CA ARG A 48 0.17 -2.39 -6.78
C ARG A 48 0.73 -0.97 -6.85
N VAL A 49 0.80 -0.27 -5.73
CA VAL A 49 1.23 1.14 -5.70
C VAL A 49 2.53 1.38 -4.94
N THR A 50 3.02 0.40 -4.17
CA THR A 50 4.37 0.43 -3.58
C THR A 50 5.19 -0.78 -4.05
N TYR A 51 6.52 -0.62 -4.06
CA TYR A 51 7.47 -1.66 -4.44
C TYR A 51 8.69 -1.65 -3.50
N PHE A 52 8.45 -1.40 -2.21
CA PHE A 52 9.51 -1.25 -1.21
C PHE A 52 10.17 -2.60 -0.87
N GLY A 53 9.46 -3.71 -1.05
CA GLY A 53 10.04 -5.03 -0.83
C GLY A 53 10.30 -5.35 0.65
N THR A 54 9.71 -4.57 1.56
CA THR A 54 9.92 -4.69 3.00
C THR A 54 8.72 -5.30 3.72
N SER A 55 8.94 -5.73 4.96
CA SER A 55 7.88 -6.29 5.80
C SER A 55 7.06 -5.21 6.54
N GLY A 56 7.58 -3.99 6.66
CA GLY A 56 7.00 -2.89 7.45
C GLY A 56 6.06 -1.95 6.70
N THR A 57 5.73 -2.22 5.45
CA THR A 57 4.91 -1.34 4.61
C THR A 57 3.42 -1.45 4.96
N ASN A 58 2.78 -0.35 5.31
CA ASN A 58 1.35 -0.28 5.64
C ASN A 58 0.72 1.06 5.23
N VAL A 59 -0.52 1.02 4.75
CA VAL A 59 -1.28 2.24 4.40
C VAL A 59 -1.92 2.86 5.65
N VAL A 60 -1.76 4.17 5.81
CA VAL A 60 -2.29 4.94 6.95
C VAL A 60 -3.60 5.62 6.58
N ALA A 61 -3.61 6.40 5.50
CA ALA A 61 -4.76 7.19 5.07
C ALA A 61 -4.64 7.61 3.59
N TRP A 62 -5.74 8.11 3.03
CA TRP A 62 -5.70 8.92 1.81
C TRP A 62 -5.48 10.38 2.20
N GLU A 63 -4.56 11.05 1.52
CA GLU A 63 -4.38 12.51 1.62
C GLU A 63 -5.23 13.23 0.56
N SER A 64 -5.41 12.62 -0.62
CA SER A 64 -6.22 13.13 -1.73
C SER A 64 -6.77 11.97 -2.56
N GLU A 65 -7.47 12.23 -3.68
CA GLU A 65 -7.92 11.17 -4.60
C GLU A 65 -6.82 10.38 -5.30
N ARG A 66 -5.59 10.88 -5.20
CA ARG A 66 -4.41 10.40 -5.93
C ARG A 66 -3.25 10.06 -4.99
N THR A 67 -3.26 10.55 -3.77
CA THR A 67 -2.14 10.42 -2.84
C THR A 67 -2.55 9.65 -1.60
N ILE A 68 -1.76 8.64 -1.24
CA ILE A 68 -1.87 7.92 0.02
C ILE A 68 -0.68 8.21 0.93
N LEU A 69 -0.93 8.15 2.23
CA LEU A 69 0.10 8.13 3.26
C LEU A 69 0.40 6.68 3.64
N VAL A 70 1.67 6.34 3.62
CA VAL A 70 2.20 5.00 3.91
C VAL A 70 3.26 5.13 4.99
N VAL A 71 3.36 4.12 5.85
CA VAL A 71 4.54 3.92 6.70
C VAL A 71 5.30 2.71 6.18
N SER A 72 6.62 2.79 6.14
CA SER A 72 7.47 1.68 5.71
C SER A 72 8.86 1.78 6.34
N ASP A 73 9.51 0.64 6.55
CA ASP A 73 10.93 0.52 6.87
C ASP A 73 11.84 0.62 5.62
N GLU A 74 11.27 1.03 4.47
CA GLU A 74 12.02 1.38 3.26
C GLU A 74 13.16 2.34 3.56
N GLY A 75 14.37 1.98 3.10
CA GLY A 75 15.59 2.77 3.31
C GLY A 75 16.18 2.70 4.72
N SER A 76 15.53 2.06 5.70
CA SER A 76 16.10 1.86 7.03
C SER A 76 16.98 0.59 7.08
N PRO A 77 18.13 0.62 7.80
CA PRO A 77 18.91 -0.59 8.08
C PRO A 77 18.26 -1.51 9.14
N PHE A 78 17.18 -1.07 9.81
CA PHE A 78 16.52 -1.84 10.86
C PHE A 78 15.07 -2.16 10.53
N MET A 79 14.74 -3.46 10.51
CA MET A 79 13.35 -3.90 10.44
C MET A 79 12.60 -3.34 11.65
N ARG A 80 11.51 -2.58 11.41
CA ARG A 80 10.62 -1.86 12.35
C ARG A 80 10.87 -0.37 12.58
N GLU A 81 11.92 0.22 12.04
CA GLU A 81 11.99 1.69 11.99
C GLU A 81 11.18 2.17 10.77
N THR A 82 9.88 2.37 10.98
CA THR A 82 8.99 2.79 9.90
C THR A 82 8.97 4.30 9.76
N LEU A 83 9.26 4.80 8.57
CA LEU A 83 9.21 6.20 8.18
C LEU A 83 7.92 6.50 7.39
N PRO A 84 7.39 7.72 7.49
CA PRO A 84 6.24 8.15 6.71
C PRO A 84 6.61 8.51 5.27
N PHE A 85 5.74 8.12 4.33
CA PHE A 85 5.87 8.40 2.89
C PHE A 85 4.54 8.88 2.30
N ARG A 86 4.62 9.79 1.34
CA ARG A 86 3.56 10.04 0.36
C ARG A 86 3.77 9.18 -0.86
N VAL A 87 2.71 8.59 -1.38
CA VAL A 87 2.74 7.81 -2.63
C VAL A 87 1.61 8.26 -3.55
N ASP A 88 1.94 8.66 -4.77
CA ASP A 88 0.94 8.91 -5.82
C ASP A 88 0.53 7.60 -6.48
N VAL A 89 -0.75 7.25 -6.39
CA VAL A 89 -1.29 5.94 -6.81
C VAL A 89 -1.35 5.79 -8.33
N ASN A 90 -1.19 6.87 -9.10
CA ASN A 90 -1.22 6.85 -10.56
C ASN A 90 0.19 6.72 -11.14
N THR A 91 1.12 7.51 -10.64
CA THR A 91 2.50 7.62 -11.14
C THR A 91 3.49 6.72 -10.41
N LEU A 92 3.14 6.22 -9.22
CA LEU A 92 4.02 5.48 -8.31
C LEU A 92 5.18 6.30 -7.73
N ALA A 93 5.21 7.61 -7.99
CA ALA A 93 6.17 8.50 -7.35
C ALA A 93 5.90 8.54 -5.84
N TYR A 94 6.97 8.53 -5.06
CA TYR A 94 6.89 8.64 -3.61
C TYR A 94 7.99 9.53 -3.05
N GLU A 95 7.70 10.14 -1.91
CA GLU A 95 8.65 10.94 -1.14
C GLU A 95 8.50 10.62 0.35
N GLN A 96 9.60 10.67 1.08
CA GLN A 96 9.60 10.57 2.53
C GLN A 96 9.15 11.90 3.15
N LEU A 97 8.38 11.85 4.23
CA LEU A 97 7.95 13.03 5.00
C LEU A 97 8.94 13.42 6.10
#